data_AF-A0A973R3D8-F1
#
_entry.id   AF-A0A973R3D8-F1
#
_cell.length_a   1.000
_cell.length_b   1.000
_cell.length_c   1.000
_cell.angle_alpha   90.00
_cell.angle_beta   90.00
_cell.angle_gamma   90.00
#
_symmetry.space_group_name_H-M   'P 1'
#
loop_
_entity.id
_entity.type
_entity.pdbx_description
1 polymer ?
#
loop_
_entity_poly.entity_id
_entity_poly.type
_entity_poly.pdbx_seq_one_letter_code
_entity_poly.pdbx_strand_id
1 'polypeptide(L)' 'MPDAEGTVAVVTGAARGIGAAVALRLAADRTAVAVVDRRERDTARTVAA' A
#
# COMPACT_ATOMS: atom_id res chain seq x y z
N MET A 1 -2.41 11.27 -9.53
CA MET A 1 -3.65 10.49 -9.70
C MET A 1 -4.80 11.49 -9.83
N PRO A 2 -5.86 11.24 -10.61
CA PRO A 2 -7.05 12.09 -10.56
C PRO A 2 -7.52 12.19 -9.09
N ASP A 3 -8.18 13.28 -8.72
CA ASP A 3 -8.53 13.63 -7.34
C ASP A 3 -9.06 12.41 -6.56
N ALA A 4 -8.16 11.79 -5.78
CA ALA A 4 -8.40 10.55 -5.04
C ALA A 4 -8.91 10.83 -3.63
N GLU A 5 -9.32 12.08 -3.38
CA GLU A 5 -9.77 12.55 -2.09
C GLU A 5 -11.00 11.76 -1.65
N GLY A 6 -10.90 11.09 -0.51
CA GLY A 6 -11.93 10.18 0.01
C GLY A 6 -11.89 8.74 -0.54
N THR A 7 -10.91 8.37 -1.37
CA THR A 7 -10.74 6.99 -1.86
C THR A 7 -9.66 6.22 -1.09
N VAL A 8 -9.84 4.90 -0.99
CA VAL A 8 -8.87 3.98 -0.35
C VAL A 8 -8.33 3.02 -1.41
N ALA A 9 -7.01 2.95 -1.53
CA ALA A 9 -6.35 1.98 -2.40
C ALA A 9 -6.11 0.67 -1.66
N VAL A 10 -6.48 -0.46 -2.25
CA VAL A 10 -6.18 -1.81 -1.72
C VAL A 10 -5.11 -2.45 -2.59
N VAL A 11 -3.95 -2.75 -2.01
CA VAL A 11 -2.81 -3.33 -2.74
C VAL A 11 -2.53 -4.74 -2.22
N THR A 12 -2.72 -5.73 -3.10
CA THR A 12 -2.45 -7.15 -2.80
C THR A 12 -1.02 -7.54 -3.15
N GLY A 13 -0.49 -8.60 -2.53
CA GLY A 13 0.90 -9.00 -2.71
C GLY A 13 1.89 -7.95 -2.22
N ALA A 14 1.48 -7.13 -1.25
CA ALA A 14 2.18 -5.91 -0.86
C ALA A 14 3.21 -6.11 0.26
N ALA A 15 3.52 -7.35 0.64
CA ALA A 15 4.61 -7.63 1.56
C ALA A 15 6.00 -7.27 0.99
N ARG A 16 6.16 -7.27 -0.34
CA ARG A 16 7.45 -7.04 -1.02
C ARG A 16 7.29 -6.74 -2.50
N GLY A 17 8.42 -6.46 -3.16
CA GLY A 17 8.49 -6.31 -4.61
C GLY A 17 7.59 -5.19 -5.14
N ILE A 18 6.91 -5.47 -6.26
CA ILE A 18 6.08 -4.46 -6.95
C ILE A 18 4.91 -4.00 -6.08
N GLY A 19 4.23 -4.93 -5.39
CA GLY A 19 3.08 -4.57 -4.53
C GLY A 19 3.48 -3.59 -3.42
N ALA A 20 4.62 -3.85 -2.76
CA ALA A 20 5.14 -2.91 -1.76
C ALA A 20 5.52 -1.56 -2.37
N ALA A 21 6.21 -1.55 -3.52
CA ALA A 21 6.61 -0.31 -4.18
C ALA A 21 5.41 0.55 -4.60
N VAL A 22 4.33 -0.09 -5.09
CA VAL A 22 3.07 0.58 -5.45
C VAL A 22 2.38 1.13 -4.20
N ALA A 23 2.28 0.35 -3.12
CA ALA A 23 1.69 0.81 -1.87
C ALA A 23 2.38 2.06 -1.32
N LEU A 24 3.71 2.07 -1.30
CA LEU A 24 4.52 3.22 -0.86
C LEU A 24 4.33 4.44 -1.78
N ARG A 25 4.31 4.21 -3.10
CA ARG A 25 4.11 5.30 -4.07
C ARG A 25 2.73 5.96 -3.92
N LEU A 26 1.69 5.17 -3.65
CA LEU A 26 0.32 5.66 -3.42
C LEU A 26 0.20 6.38 -2.06
N ALA A 27 0.84 5.86 -1.01
CA ALA A 27 0.89 6.52 0.29
C ALA A 27 1.61 7.88 0.21
N ALA A 28 2.71 7.96 -0.56
CA ALA A 28 3.42 9.22 -0.82
C ALA A 28 2.56 10.28 -1.53
N ASP A 29 1.55 9.84 -2.30
CA ASP A 29 0.54 10.72 -2.93
C ASP A 29 -0.62 11.07 -1.99
N ARG A 30 -0.47 10.84 -0.67
CA ARG A 30 -1.51 11.06 0.37
C ARG A 30 -2.80 10.26 0.15
N THR A 31 -2.73 9.15 -0.55
CA THR A 31 -3.85 8.19 -0.64
C THR A 31 -3.87 7.31 0.60
N ALA A 32 -5.05 7.01 1.14
CA ALA A 32 -5.18 5.98 2.18
C ALA A 32 -4.96 4.60 1.55
N VAL A 33 -4.05 3.78 2.11
CA VAL A 33 -3.66 2.49 1.51
C VAL A 33 -3.86 1.33 2.48
N ALA A 34 -4.56 0.29 2.03
CA ALA A 34 -4.63 -1.01 2.68
C ALA A 34 -3.61 -1.96 2.05
N VAL A 35 -2.65 -2.42 2.86
CA VAL A 35 -1.58 -3.34 2.45
C VAL A 35 -2.01 -4.77 2.76
N VAL A 36 -2.12 -5.62 1.73
CA VAL A 36 -2.66 -6.98 1.85
C VAL A 36 -1.67 -8.01 1.33
N ASP A 37 -1.41 -9.03 2.12
CA ASP A 37 -0.68 -10.24 1.72
C ASP A 37 -1.22 -11.46 2.50
N ARG A 38 -0.74 -12.66 2.18
CA ARG A 38 -1.19 -13.91 2.80
C ARG A 38 -0.92 -13.98 4.30
N ARG A 39 0.10 -13.27 4.78
CA ARG A 39 0.51 -13.23 6.18
C ARG A 39 0.73 -11.78 6.56
N GLU A 40 -0.05 -11.29 7.51
CA GLU A 40 0.02 -9.90 7.99
C GLU A 40 1.45 -9.51 8.42
N ARG A 41 2.14 -10.36 9.18
CA ARG A 41 3.51 -10.06 9.64
C ARG A 41 4.50 -9.75 8.50
N ASP A 42 4.24 -10.29 7.30
CA ASP A 42 5.14 -10.11 6.15
C ASP A 42 4.96 -8.69 5.56
N THR A 43 3.87 -7.97 5.88
CA THR A 43 3.62 -6.59 5.44
C THR A 43 4.20 -5.52 6.36
N ALA A 44 4.74 -5.90 7.52
CA ALA A 44 5.18 -4.97 8.57
C ALA A 44 6.16 -3.90 8.08
N ARG A 45 7.08 -4.27 7.17
CA ARG A 45 8.03 -3.32 6.57
C ARG A 45 7.35 -2.30 5.66
N THR A 46 6.36 -2.72 4.89
CA THR A 46 5.63 -1.84 3.97
C THR A 46 4.73 -0.85 4.73
N VAL A 47 4.12 -1.29 5.84
CA VAL A 47 3.24 -0.44 6.66
C VAL A 47 4.02 0.59 7.50
N ALA A 48 5.23 0.25 7.94
CA ALA A 48 6.04 1.11 8.80
C ALA A 48 6.88 2.16 8.06
N ALA A 49 6.85 2.18 6.73
CA ALA A 49 7.63 3.07 5.88
C ALA A 49 6.84 4.33 5.50
#